data_AF-A0A3C1WZK7-F1
#
_entry.id   AF-A0A3C1WZK7-F1
#
_cell.length_a   1.000
_cell.length_b   1.000
_cell.length_c   1.000
_cell.angle_alpha   90.00
_cell.angle_beta   90.00
_cell.angle_gamma   90.00
#
_symmetry.space_group_name_H-M   'P 1'
#
loop_
_entity.id
_entity.type
_entity.pdbx_description
1 polymer ?
#
loop_
_entity_poly.entity_id
_entity_poly.type
_entity_poly.pdbx_seq_one_letter_code
_entity_poly.pdbx_strand_id
1 'polypeptide(L)' 'EFEADAFAAKHTNADDLVSSVVKLYRDNAATLTPDKLYSAFHDSHPSASIRIKELKRHA' A
#
# COMPACT_ATOMS: atom_id res chain seq x y z
N GLU A 1 1.24 4.79 7.57
CA GLU A 1 1.38 3.63 6.66
C GLU A 1 2.72 2.92 6.74
N PHE A 2 3.86 3.50 6.33
CA PHE A 2 5.10 2.71 6.17
C PHE A 2 5.57 1.96 7.43
N GLU A 3 5.55 2.59 8.59
CA GLU A 3 5.94 1.94 9.85
C GLU A 3 4.96 0.82 10.23
N ALA A 4 3.66 1.00 9.93
CA ALA A 4 2.64 0.01 10.20
C ALA A 4 2.75 -1.19 9.24
N ASP A 5 2.98 -0.94 7.95
CA ASP A 5 3.23 -1.97 6.94
C ASP A 5 4.51 -2.77 7.28
N ALA A 6 5.58 -2.07 7.71
CA ALA A 6 6.82 -2.71 8.15
C ALA A 6 6.64 -3.51 9.45
N PHE A 7 5.82 -3.03 10.39
CA PHE A 7 5.47 -3.79 11.59
C PHE A 7 4.67 -5.04 11.23
N ALA A 8 3.66 -4.92 10.37
CA ALA A 8 2.85 -6.05 9.93
C ALA A 8 3.72 -7.09 9.20
N ALA A 9 4.59 -6.67 8.29
CA ALA A 9 5.49 -7.57 7.55
C ALA A 9 6.50 -8.31 8.44
N LYS A 10 6.77 -7.83 9.66
CA LYS A 10 7.58 -8.56 10.66
C LYS A 10 6.81 -9.66 11.39
N HIS A 11 5.48 -9.57 11.44
CA HIS A 11 4.63 -10.48 12.24
C HIS A 11 3.73 -11.37 11.37
N THR A 12 3.61 -11.06 10.08
CA THR A 12 2.79 -11.80 9.10
C THR A 12 3.53 -11.92 7.77
N ASN A 13 3.03 -12.78 6.88
CA ASN A 13 3.60 -12.89 5.54
C ASN A 13 3.36 -11.60 4.73
N ALA A 14 4.43 -11.05 4.14
CA ALA A 14 4.39 -9.85 3.32
C ALA A 14 3.54 -10.02 2.04
N ASP A 15 3.47 -11.23 1.46
CA ASP A 15 2.65 -11.51 0.28
C ASP A 15 1.15 -11.43 0.59
N ASP A 16 0.75 -11.87 1.78
CA ASP A 16 -0.65 -11.74 2.25
C ASP A 16 -1.02 -10.27 2.43
N LEU A 17 -0.08 -9.44 2.92
CA LEU A 17 -0.28 -8.00 3.03
C LEU A 17 -0.44 -7.34 1.66
N VAL A 18 0.41 -7.69 0.68
CA VAL A 18 0.27 -7.21 -0.70
C VAL A 18 -1.10 -7.57 -1.28
N SER A 19 -1.54 -8.82 -1.10
CA SER A 19 -2.86 -9.29 -1.56
C SER A 19 -3.99 -8.48 -0.91
N SER A 20 -3.89 -8.22 0.40
CA SER A 20 -4.89 -7.44 1.13
C SER A 20 -5.00 -5.99 0.63
N VAL A 21 -3.87 -5.34 0.33
CA VAL A 21 -3.83 -3.97 -0.19
C VAL A 21 -4.48 -3.90 -1.58
N VAL A 22 -4.16 -4.86 -2.46
CA VAL A 22 -4.78 -4.94 -3.80
C VAL A 22 -6.29 -5.17 -3.68
N LYS A 23 -6.72 -6.07 -2.79
CA LYS A 23 -8.15 -6.33 -2.56
C LYS A 23 -8.87 -5.07 -2.08
N LEU A 24 -8.31 -4.36 -1.10
CA LEU A 24 -8.92 -3.15 -0.55
C LEU A 24 -9.10 -2.05 -1.61
N TYR A 25 -8.10 -1.87 -2.49
CA TYR A 25 -8.21 -0.89 -3.58
C TYR A 25 -9.25 -1.30 -4.63
N ARG A 26 -9.32 -2.60 -4.96
CA ARG A 26 -10.33 -3.14 -5.87
C ARG A 26 -11.74 -2.95 -5.30
N ASP A 27 -11.95 -3.35 -4.06
CA ASP A 27 -13.27 -3.34 -3.40
C ASP A 27 -13.78 -1.90 -3.22
N ASN A 28 -12.87 -0.94 -3.03
CA ASN A 28 -13.21 0.49 -2.92
C ASN A 28 -13.25 1.24 -4.26
N ALA A 29 -13.04 0.55 -5.39
CA ALA A 29 -12.88 1.18 -6.71
C ALA A 29 -11.87 2.35 -6.71
N ALA A 30 -10.84 2.26 -5.87
CA ALA A 30 -9.82 3.29 -5.73
C ALA A 30 -8.81 3.21 -6.87
N THR A 31 -8.30 4.36 -7.32
CA THR A 31 -7.30 4.41 -8.39
C THR A 31 -5.96 3.82 -7.92
N LEU A 32 -5.39 2.90 -8.71
CA LEU A 32 -4.04 2.37 -8.48
C LEU A 32 -2.94 3.29 -9.02
N THR A 33 -3.32 4.26 -9.84
CA THR A 33 -2.43 5.20 -10.53
C THR A 33 -2.88 6.64 -10.29
N PRO A 34 -2.90 7.12 -9.04
CA PRO A 34 -3.24 8.51 -8.79
C PRO A 34 -2.14 9.43 -9.35
N ASP A 35 -2.52 10.66 -9.69
CA ASP A 35 -1.55 11.69 -10.09
C ASP A 35 -0.63 12.04 -8.91
N LYS A 36 0.67 12.13 -9.17
CA LYS A 36 1.68 12.29 -8.12
C LYS A 36 1.56 13.61 -7.37
N LEU A 37 1.23 14.70 -8.06
CA LEU A 37 1.14 16.03 -7.44
C LEU A 37 -0.15 16.15 -6.63
N TYR A 38 -1.26 15.66 -7.19
CA TYR A 38 -2.53 15.60 -6.48
C TYR A 38 -2.42 14.75 -5.20
N SER A 39 -1.86 13.54 -5.32
CA SER A 39 -1.65 12.65 -4.16
C SER A 39 -0.76 13.27 -3.09
N ALA A 40 0.33 13.93 -3.49
CA ALA A 40 1.26 14.54 -2.54
C ALA A 40 0.60 15.61 -1.65
N PHE A 41 -0.50 16.20 -2.12
CA PHE A 41 -1.24 17.22 -1.38
C PHE A 41 -2.51 16.70 -0.70
N HIS A 42 -3.25 15.79 -1.35
CA HIS A 42 -4.59 15.39 -0.92
C HIS A 42 -4.66 14.02 -0.25
N ASP A 43 -3.75 13.10 -0.55
CA ASP A 43 -3.84 11.75 0.00
C ASP A 43 -3.20 11.71 1.39
N SER A 44 -3.98 11.35 2.41
CA SER A 44 -3.47 11.13 3.77
C SER A 44 -2.51 9.95 3.86
N HIS A 45 -2.52 9.07 2.86
CA HIS A 45 -1.76 7.83 2.84
C HIS A 45 -1.06 7.66 1.48
N PRO A 46 0.15 7.06 1.45
CA PRO A 46 0.81 6.71 0.20
C PRO A 46 -0.06 5.76 -0.62
N SER A 47 0.00 5.92 -1.95
CA SER A 47 -0.73 5.07 -2.90
C SER A 47 -0.36 3.59 -2.75
N ALA A 48 -1.29 2.71 -3.14
CA ALA A 48 -1.08 1.26 -3.14
C ALA A 48 0.21 0.85 -3.84
N SER A 49 0.53 1.47 -4.98
CA SER A 49 1.74 1.17 -5.75
C SER A 49 3.02 1.38 -4.94
N ILE A 50 3.08 2.44 -4.12
CA ILE A 50 4.22 2.71 -3.25
C ILE A 50 4.25 1.72 -2.08
N ARG A 51 3.10 1.47 -1.44
CA ARG A 51 3.01 0.52 -0.32
C ARG A 51 3.41 -0.90 -0.71
N ILE A 52 2.92 -1.40 -1.85
CA ILE A 52 3.26 -2.72 -2.38
C ILE A 52 4.75 -2.82 -2.69
N LYS A 53 5.35 -1.76 -3.25
CA LYS A 53 6.80 -1.72 -3.52
C LYS A 53 7.61 -1.89 -2.23
N GLU A 54 7.22 -1.21 -1.15
CA GLU A 54 7.90 -1.35 0.13
C GLU A 54 7.66 -2.72 0.77
N LEU A 55 6.43 -3.24 0.77
CA LEU A 55 6.12 -4.58 1.28
C LEU A 55 6.93 -5.68 0.58
N LYS A 56 7.15 -5.58 -0.74
CA LYS A 56 7.99 -6.51 -1.50
C LYS A 56 9.47 -6.51 -1.11
N ARG A 57 9.94 -5.53 -0.34
CA ARG A 57 11.30 -5.53 0.23
C ARG A 57 11.40 -6.35 1.51
N HIS A 58 10.27 -6.74 2.08
CA HIS A 58 10.15 -7.54 3.30
C HIS A 58 9.79 -9.01 3.03
N ALA A 59 9.47 -9.36 1.78
CA ALA A 59 9.33 -10.74 1.30
C ALA A 59 10.71 -11.32 0.94
#